data_AF-A0A8X6S6I5-F1
#
_entry.id   AF-A0A8X6S6I5-F1
#
_cell.length_a   1.000
_cell.length_b   1.000
_cell.length_c   1.000
_cell.angle_alpha   90.00
_cell.angle_beta   90.00
_cell.angle_gamma   90.00
#
_symmetry.space_group_name_H-M   'P 1'
#
loop_
_entity.id
_entity.type
_entity.pdbx_description
1 polymer ?
#
loop_
_entity_poly.entity_id
_entity_poly.type
_entity_poly.pdbx_seq_one_letter_code
_entity_poly.pdbx_strand_id
1 'polypeptide(L)' 'MLPAQIRAIAKETVERRYHSNLWTHVSTDGSIIERGTGAGAGAYCNYFAFYEPLGRDLTNFDGEVEAIFII' A
#
# COMPACT_ATOMS: atom_id res chain seq x y z
N MET A 1 -20.04 -3.69 14.40
CA MET A 1 -19.19 -4.63 13.65
C MET A 1 -17.75 -4.40 14.10
N LEU A 2 -16.99 -5.44 14.44
CA LEU A 2 -15.61 -5.30 14.90
C LEU A 2 -14.67 -4.91 13.73
N PRO A 3 -13.57 -4.20 13.95
CA PRO A 3 -12.62 -3.83 12.89
C PRO A 3 -12.15 -5.04 12.06
N ALA A 4 -11.92 -6.18 12.71
CA ALA A 4 -11.53 -7.42 12.04
C ALA A 4 -12.60 -7.95 11.08
N GLN A 5 -13.89 -7.81 11.44
CA GLN A 5 -15.01 -8.22 10.60
C GLN A 5 -15.12 -7.33 9.36
N ILE A 6 -14.98 -6.01 9.53
CA ILE A 6 -15.00 -5.05 8.41
C ILE A 6 -13.85 -5.35 7.44
N ARG A 7 -12.64 -5.59 7.97
CA ARG A 7 -11.47 -5.96 7.16
C ARG A 7 -11.70 -7.26 6.37
N ALA A 8 -12.31 -8.27 6.99
CA ALA A 8 -12.61 -9.54 6.33
C ALA A 8 -13.61 -9.34 5.17
N ILE A 9 -14.69 -8.58 5.41
CA ILE A 9 -15.70 -8.27 4.39
C ILE A 9 -15.10 -7.46 3.23
N ALA A 10 -14.25 -6.48 3.52
CA ALA A 10 -13.58 -5.69 2.48
C ALA A 10 -12.68 -6.57 1.60
N LYS A 11 -11.86 -7.44 2.22
CA LYS A 11 -11.03 -8.39 1.48
C LYS A 11 -11.84 -9.35 0.63
N GLU A 12 -12.91 -9.91 1.17
CA GLU A 12 -13.81 -10.81 0.42
C GLU A 12 -14.47 -10.08 -0.76
N THR A 13 -14.88 -8.83 -0.58
CA THR A 13 -15.51 -8.01 -1.62
C THR A 13 -14.55 -7.75 -2.78
N VAL A 14 -13.29 -7.44 -2.47
CA VAL A 14 -12.24 -7.26 -3.49
C VAL A 14 -12.03 -8.58 -4.24
N GLU A 15 -11.84 -9.71 -3.53
CA GLU A 15 -11.58 -11.01 -4.16
C GLU A 15 -12.72 -11.49 -5.06
N ARG A 16 -13.98 -11.23 -4.68
CA ARG A 16 -15.15 -11.59 -5.50
C ARG A 16 -15.28 -10.75 -6.77
N ARG A 17 -14.76 -9.52 -6.76
CA ARG A 17 -14.89 -8.58 -7.89
C ARG A 17 -13.67 -8.63 -8.80
N TYR A 18 -12.49 -8.76 -8.21
CA TYR A 18 -11.20 -8.90 -8.85
C TYR A 18 -10.59 -10.17 -8.27
N HIS A 19 -10.74 -11.28 -8.97
CA HIS A 19 -10.21 -12.54 -8.47
C HIS A 19 -8.69 -12.56 -8.60
N SER A 20 -8.00 -12.98 -7.54
CA SER A 20 -6.53 -13.02 -7.47
C SER A 20 -5.87 -13.96 -8.48
N ASN A 21 -6.63 -14.89 -9.06
CA ASN A 21 -6.17 -15.77 -10.15
C ASN A 21 -6.21 -15.09 -11.54
N LEU A 22 -6.94 -13.98 -11.68
CA LEU A 22 -7.06 -13.21 -12.91
C LEU A 22 -6.35 -11.85 -12.81
N TRP A 23 -6.27 -11.29 -11.62
CA TRP A 23 -5.70 -9.97 -11.34
C TRP A 23 -4.59 -10.09 -10.29
N THR A 24 -3.44 -9.49 -10.58
CA THR A 24 -2.40 -9.35 -9.55
C THR A 24 -2.83 -8.28 -8.56
N HIS A 25 -3.02 -8.67 -7.29
CA HIS A 25 -3.35 -7.74 -6.23
C HIS A 25 -2.07 -7.15 -5.65
N VAL A 26 -1.85 -5.86 -5.89
CA VAL A 26 -0.74 -5.10 -5.32
C VAL A 26 -1.30 -4.16 -4.25
N SER A 27 -0.75 -4.24 -3.05
CA SER A 27 -1.05 -3.30 -1.95
C SER A 27 0.09 -2.29 -1.87
N THR A 28 -0.22 -1.00 -2.01
CA THR A 28 0.71 0.12 -1.80
C THR A 28 0.47 0.77 -0.46
N ASP A 29 1.50 1.43 0.06
CA ASP A 29 1.38 2.28 1.24
C ASP A 29 2.46 3.37 1.22
N GLY A 30 2.10 4.55 1.72
CA GLY A 30 2.98 5.68 1.96
C GLY A 30 3.13 5.92 3.47
N SER A 31 4.35 6.16 3.94
CA SER A 31 4.62 6.32 5.37
C SER A 31 5.50 7.51 5.70
N ILE A 32 5.44 7.95 6.96
CA ILE A 32 6.26 8.99 7.54
C ILE A 32 6.43 8.64 9.01
N ILE A 33 7.67 8.61 9.47
CA ILE A 33 7.98 8.30 10.86
C ILE A 33 7.75 9.56 11.70
N GLU A 34 8.35 10.67 11.28
CA GLU A 34 8.18 11.98 11.89
C GLU A 34 8.14 13.07 10.82
N ARG A 35 7.43 14.17 11.06
CA ARG A 35 7.41 15.30 10.12
C ARG A 35 8.84 15.83 9.93
N GLY A 36 9.30 15.85 8.67
CA GLY A 36 10.63 16.35 8.30
C GLY A 36 11.75 15.31 8.33
N THR A 37 11.52 14.06 8.77
CA THR A 37 12.57 13.02 8.77
C THR A 37 12.72 12.30 7.43
N GLY A 38 11.69 12.35 6.59
CA GLY A 38 11.61 11.66 5.30
C GLY A 38 10.38 10.78 5.22
N ALA A 39 9.80 10.69 4.03
CA ALA A 39 8.69 9.78 3.74
C ALA A 39 9.23 8.40 3.33
N GLY A 40 8.36 7.41 3.21
CA GLY A 40 8.68 6.10 2.66
C GLY A 40 7.57 5.66 1.73
N ALA A 41 7.94 4.89 0.71
CA ALA A 41 7.03 4.23 -0.21
C ALA A 41 7.22 2.72 -0.11
N GLY A 42 6.15 1.96 -0.26
CA GLY A 42 6.25 0.51 -0.30
C GLY A 42 5.10 -0.13 -1.05
N ALA A 43 5.39 -1.29 -1.62
CA ALA A 43 4.36 -2.15 -2.18
C ALA A 43 4.62 -3.62 -1.89
N TYR A 44 3.53 -4.38 -1.86
CA TYR A 44 3.54 -5.83 -1.69
C TYR A 44 2.54 -6.49 -2.64
N CYS A 45 2.98 -7.57 -3.28
CA CYS A 45 2.11 -8.56 -3.89
C CYS A 45 2.70 -9.97 -3.70
N ASN A 46 2.04 -11.00 -4.23
CA ASN A 46 2.53 -12.38 -4.11
C ASN A 46 3.85 -12.65 -4.86
N TYR A 47 4.29 -11.75 -5.74
CA TYR A 47 5.48 -11.93 -6.57
C TYR A 47 6.66 -11.07 -6.14
N PHE A 48 6.41 -9.92 -5.52
CA PHE A 48 7.44 -8.98 -5.10
C PHE A 48 7.01 -8.16 -3.89
N ALA A 49 8.01 -7.62 -3.20
CA ALA A 49 7.83 -6.57 -2.21
C ALA A 49 8.98 -5.57 -2.34
N PHE A 50 8.69 -4.29 -2.22
CA PHE A 50 9.73 -3.25 -2.12
C PHE A 50 9.39 -2.25 -1.02
N TYR A 51 10.45 -1.64 -0.51
CA TYR A 51 10.40 -0.64 0.54
C TYR A 51 11.48 0.39 0.22
N GLU A 52 11.08 1.62 -0.07
CA GLU A 52 11.97 2.68 -0.50
C GLU A 52 11.87 3.88 0.44
N PRO A 53 12.98 4.30 1.08
CA PRO A 53 13.00 5.57 1.79
C PRO A 53 13.00 6.71 0.78
N LEU A 54 12.10 7.67 0.97
CA LEU A 54 12.06 8.88 0.16
C LEU A 54 12.83 10.01 0.85
N GLY A 55 13.09 11.07 0.08
CA GLY A 55 13.78 12.27 0.54
C GLY A 55 13.08 12.99 1.70
N ARG A 56 13.80 13.95 2.28
CA ARG A 56 13.25 14.88 3.29
C ARG A 56 12.23 15.82 2.67
N ASP A 57 11.41 16.43 3.52
CA ASP A 57 10.37 17.41 3.16
C ASP A 57 9.24 16.86 2.27
N LEU A 58 9.18 15.53 2.11
CA LEU A 58 8.07 14.81 1.48
C LEU A 58 7.04 14.37 2.53
N THR A 59 5.80 14.20 2.07
CA THR A 59 4.65 13.81 2.88
C THR A 59 4.33 12.32 2.73
N ASN A 60 3.47 11.80 3.62
CA ASN A 60 2.88 10.46 3.44
C ASN A 60 2.26 10.30 2.05
N PHE A 61 1.59 11.35 1.55
CA PHE A 61 0.92 11.30 0.25
C PHE A 61 1.91 11.19 -0.90
N ASP A 62 3.06 11.86 -0.83
CA ASP A 62 4.13 11.68 -1.81
C ASP A 62 4.64 10.22 -1.79
N GLY A 63 4.71 9.61 -0.60
CA GLY A 63 4.96 8.18 -0.42
C GLY A 63 3.95 7.27 -1.12
N GLU A 64 2.66 7.58 -1.00
CA GLU A 64 1.58 6.84 -1.68
C GLU A 64 1.71 6.95 -3.21
N VAL A 65 1.96 8.16 -3.72
CA VAL A 65 2.11 8.42 -5.16
C VAL A 65 3.32 7.68 -5.71
N GLU A 66 4.45 7.74 -5.01
CA GLU A 66 5.68 7.06 -5.44
C GLU A 66 5.52 5.54 -5.38
N ALA A 67 4.86 5.00 -4.34
CA ALA A 67 4.57 3.58 -4.23
C ALA A 67 3.75 3.06 -5.44
N ILE A 68 2.82 3.86 -5.95
CA ILE A 68 2.05 3.55 -7.16
C ILE A 68 2.89 3.72 -8.42
N PHE A 69 3.74 4.74 -8.49
CA PHE A 69 4.56 5.06 -9.66
C PHE A 69 5.61 3.98 -9.98
N ILE A 70 6.16 3.34 -8.95
CA ILE A 70 7.20 2.30 -9.07
C ILE A 70 6.65 0.98 -9.62
N ILE A 71 5.37 0.67 -9.41
CA ILE A 71 4.73 -0.60 -9.82
C ILE A 71 4.41 -0.60 -11.31
#